data_AF-A0A3M2C6N8-F1
#
_entry.id   AF-A0A3M2C6N8-F1
#
_cell.length_a   1.000
_cell.length_b   1.000
_cell.length_c   1.000
_cell.angle_alpha   90.00
_cell.angle_beta   90.00
_cell.angle_gamma   90.00
#
_symmetry.space_group_name_H-M   'P 1'
#
loop_
_entity.id
_entity.type
_entity.pdbx_description
1 polymer ?
#
loop_
_entity_poly.entity_id
_entity_poly.type
_entity_poly.pdbx_seq_one_letter_code
_entity_poly.pdbx_strand_id
1 'polypeptide(L)' 'MDADGDGRVTEDEARGPVKMFFDRMDMNGDGAIDAEEAEALRRRMGDG' A
#
# COMPACT_ATOMS: atom_id res chain seq x y z
N MET A 1 -2.30 -11.50 -2.06
CA MET A 1 -1.18 -12.37 -1.68
C MET A 1 0.02 -11.65 -2.20
N ASP A 2 0.82 -11.07 -1.30
CA ASP A 2 2.11 -10.47 -1.61
C ASP A 2 2.96 -11.56 -2.28
N ALA A 3 3.15 -11.44 -3.59
CA ALA A 3 3.72 -12.45 -4.46
C ALA A 3 5.24 -12.56 -4.27
N ASP A 4 5.88 -11.45 -3.94
CA ASP A 4 7.33 -11.34 -3.76
C ASP A 4 7.77 -11.41 -2.29
N GLY A 5 6.83 -11.36 -1.34
CA GLY A 5 7.11 -11.53 0.09
C GLY A 5 8.03 -10.45 0.68
N ASP A 6 8.16 -9.32 0.00
CA ASP A 6 8.98 -8.17 0.39
C ASP A 6 8.25 -7.23 1.37
N GLY A 7 6.97 -7.51 1.63
CA GLY A 7 6.11 -6.69 2.49
C GLY A 7 5.57 -5.44 1.78
N ARG A 8 5.63 -5.41 0.45
CA ARG A 8 5.12 -4.34 -0.39
C ARG A 8 4.02 -4.88 -1.29
N VAL A 9 3.10 -4.00 -1.69
CA VAL A 9 2.05 -4.33 -2.66
C VAL A 9 2.28 -3.45 -3.87
N THR A 10 2.47 -4.04 -5.05
CA THR A 10 2.64 -3.25 -6.29
C THR A 10 1.31 -3.10 -7.06
N GLU A 11 1.22 -2.16 -8.01
CA GLU A 11 -0.02 -1.97 -8.80
C GLU A 11 -0.46 -3.24 -9.55
N ASP A 12 0.48 -4.10 -9.97
CA ASP A 12 0.16 -5.37 -10.65
C ASP A 12 -0.46 -6.39 -9.67
N GLU A 13 -0.06 -6.34 -8.41
CA GLU A 13 -0.61 -7.14 -7.31
C GLU A 13 -1.90 -6.54 -6.74
N ALA A 14 -2.04 -5.21 -6.81
CA ALA A 14 -3.21 -4.47 -6.40
C ALA A 14 -4.34 -4.69 -7.41
N ARG A 15 -5.16 -5.71 -7.16
CA ARG A 15 -6.30 -6.05 -8.03
C ARG A 15 -7.64 -5.74 -7.38
N GLY A 16 -8.60 -5.31 -8.20
CA GLY A 16 -9.97 -5.03 -7.79
C GLY A 16 -10.08 -3.83 -6.83
N PRO A 17 -10.80 -3.93 -5.71
CA PRO A 17 -11.00 -2.80 -4.80
C PRO A 17 -9.69 -2.30 -4.20
N VAL A 18 -8.68 -3.16 -4.06
CA VAL A 18 -7.34 -2.77 -3.57
C VAL A 18 -6.76 -1.67 -4.46
N LYS A 19 -6.90 -1.76 -5.79
CA LYS A 19 -6.44 -0.71 -6.73
C LYS A 19 -7.11 0.65 -6.49
N MET A 20 -8.39 0.66 -6.11
CA MET A 20 -9.09 1.93 -5.81
C MET A 20 -8.58 2.58 -4.53
N PHE A 21 -8.14 1.78 -3.57
CA PHE A 21 -7.52 2.30 -2.35
C PHE A 21 -6.01 2.48 -2.50
N PHE A 22 -5.41 1.85 -3.51
CA PHE A 22 -3.99 1.90 -3.80
C PHE A 22 -3.55 3.33 -4.07
N ASP A 23 -4.22 4.01 -5.00
CA ASP A 23 -3.99 5.44 -5.32
C ASP A 23 -4.16 6.37 -4.10
N ARG A 24 -4.88 5.89 -3.07
CA ARG A 24 -5.13 6.62 -1.82
C ARG A 24 -4.13 6.30 -0.73
N MET A 25 -3.39 5.20 -0.88
CA MET A 25 -2.42 4.67 0.08
C MET A 25 -0.98 4.88 -0.39
N ASP A 26 -0.75 4.78 -1.70
CA ASP A 26 0.45 5.22 -2.42
C ASP A 26 0.53 6.75 -2.34
N MET A 27 1.26 7.24 -1.34
CA MET A 27 1.40 8.68 -1.09
C MET A 27 2.48 9.29 -1.97
N ASN A 28 3.46 8.48 -2.39
CA ASN A 28 4.59 8.92 -3.19
C ASN A 28 4.31 8.85 -4.72
N GLY A 29 3.27 8.11 -5.13
CA GLY A 29 2.84 7.91 -6.50
C GLY A 29 3.77 7.02 -7.32
N ASP A 30 4.53 6.12 -6.69
CA ASP A 30 5.51 5.27 -7.36
C ASP A 30 4.91 3.98 -7.94
N GLY A 31 3.63 3.72 -7.67
CA GLY A 31 2.95 2.52 -8.14
C GLY A 31 3.21 1.29 -7.26
N ALA A 32 3.77 1.47 -6.06
CA ALA A 32 3.94 0.48 -5.01
C ALA A 32 3.47 1.07 -3.66
N ILE A 33 2.93 0.23 -2.78
CA ILE A 33 2.80 0.55 -1.35
C ILE A 33 3.91 -0.19 -0.67
N ASP A 34 4.90 0.55 -0.21
CA ASP A 34 6.02 0.02 0.54
C ASP A 34 5.69 -0.12 2.05
N ALA A 35 6.52 -0.87 2.78
CA ALA A 35 6.36 -1.05 4.22
C ALA A 35 6.42 0.28 5.00
N GLU A 36 7.20 1.26 4.54
CA GLU A 36 7.28 2.59 5.13
C GLU A 36 5.98 3.38 4.92
N GLU A 37 5.36 3.28 3.74
CA GLU A 37 4.05 3.87 3.47
C GLU A 37 2.92 3.18 4.24
N ALA A 38 2.93 1.84 4.28
CA ALA A 38 1.98 1.05 5.06
C ALA A 38 2.12 1.35 6.56
N GLU A 39 3.35 1.53 7.07
CA GLU A 39 3.62 1.92 8.45
C GLU A 39 3.16 3.36 8.71
N ALA A 40 3.43 4.31 7.80
CA ALA A 40 2.97 5.68 7.90
C ALA A 40 1.44 5.77 7.94
N LEU A 41 0.75 4.99 7.11
CA LEU A 41 -0.71 4.86 7.11
C LEU A 41 -1.23 4.25 8.40
N ARG A 42 -0.61 3.14 8.87
CA ARG A 42 -0.94 2.52 10.16
C ARG A 42 -0.80 3.50 11.31
N ARG A 43 0.26 4.28 11.32
CA ARG A 43 0.53 5.29 12.36
C ARG A 43 -0.48 6.44 12.29
N ARG A 44 -0.96 6.79 11.09
CA ARG A 44 -1.98 7.82 10.86
C ARG A 44 -3.40 7.36 11.19
N MET A 45 -3.68 6.05 11.15
CA MET A 45 -4.98 5.46 11.52
C MET A 45 -5.05 4.90 12.94
N GLY A 46 -3.91 4.64 13.58
CA GLY A 46 -3.81 4.05 14.92
C GLY A 46 -3.85 5.05 16.09
N ASP A 47 -3.90 6.35 15.81
CA ASP A 47 -4.08 7.41 16.81
C ASP A 47 -5.55 7.87 16.76
N GLY A 48 -6.42 7.12 17.44
CA GLY A 48 -7.86 7.37 17.53
C GLY A 48 -8.47 6.66 18.73
#